data_AF-A0A2U1UD64-F1
#
_entry.id   AF-A0A2U1UD64-F1
#
_cell.length_a   1.000
_cell.length_b   1.000
_cell.length_c   1.000
_cell.angle_alpha   90.00
_cell.angle_beta   90.00
_cell.angle_gamma   90.00
#
_symmetry.space_group_name_H-M   'P 1'
#
loop_
_entity.id
_entity.type
_entity.pdbx_description
1 polymer ?
#
loop_
_entity_poly.entity_id
_entity_poly.type
_entity_poly.pdbx_seq_one_letter_code
_entity_poly.pdbx_strand_id
1 'polypeptide(L)'
;MRTLQPVSSRILSQNSTPEIVMDQVFANNSSVSGVYNVKISQSVQNTVKSSWNTGGKLSVGQKVQYGISFLGTGGKGESSISYEQSWGIGGENSKTITLGTESGVQVTLQPGQAIIAELVASRGTMRVQVDYRASLSGQSAVNYNPVYKDHHFWGLPITQIMRSSNINNAIVSSEIIEIGFYANSQIILRDKKTGESFRTFNLFDEHTD
;
A
#
# COMPACT_ATOMS: atom_id res chain seq x y z
N MET A 1 8.48 -0.16 -31.04
CA MET A 1 8.13 -0.55 -29.66
C MET A 1 8.12 0.67 -28.77
N ARG A 2 7.05 0.88 -28.00
CA ARG A 2 7.01 1.86 -26.91
C ARG A 2 7.46 1.16 -25.63
N THR A 3 8.27 1.83 -24.84
CA THR A 3 8.73 1.33 -23.54
C THR A 3 8.44 2.34 -22.46
N LEU A 4 8.11 1.87 -21.26
CA LEU A 4 8.00 2.66 -20.05
C LEU A 4 8.91 2.04 -19.00
N GLN A 5 9.78 2.84 -18.40
CA GLN A 5 10.72 2.36 -17.39
C GLN A 5 10.69 3.28 -16.17
N PRO A 6 10.60 2.75 -14.94
CA PRO A 6 10.80 3.56 -13.74
C PRO A 6 12.25 4.05 -13.72
N VAL A 7 12.46 5.33 -13.44
CA VAL A 7 13.80 5.95 -13.37
C VAL A 7 14.17 6.37 -11.95
N SER A 8 13.19 6.72 -11.13
CA SER A 8 13.41 7.06 -9.72
C SER A 8 12.14 6.92 -8.92
N SER A 9 12.29 6.67 -7.62
CA SER A 9 11.20 6.74 -6.65
C SER A 9 11.63 7.58 -5.45
N ARG A 10 10.66 8.26 -4.82
CA ARG A 10 10.88 8.99 -3.57
C ARG A 10 9.63 9.02 -2.71
N ILE A 11 9.82 9.00 -1.39
CA ILE A 11 8.75 9.24 -0.43
C ILE A 11 8.49 10.75 -0.40
N LEU A 12 7.25 11.14 -0.66
CA LEU A 12 6.79 12.53 -0.56
C LEU A 12 6.37 12.87 0.87
N SER A 13 5.69 11.95 1.54
CA SER A 13 5.25 12.12 2.93
C SER A 13 4.96 10.77 3.57
N GLN A 14 5.14 10.71 4.88
CA GLN A 14 4.73 9.57 5.70
C GLN A 14 4.18 10.10 7.02
N ASN A 15 3.01 9.64 7.41
CA ASN A 15 2.39 9.95 8.70
C ASN A 15 1.90 8.67 9.34
N SER A 16 1.94 8.63 10.67
CA SER A 16 1.38 7.52 11.45
C SER A 16 0.90 8.05 12.79
N THR A 17 -0.35 7.76 13.12
CA THR A 17 -0.98 8.19 14.37
C THR A 17 -1.65 7.00 15.04
N PRO A 18 -1.37 6.74 16.33
CA PRO A 18 -2.13 5.76 17.10
C PRO A 18 -3.61 6.14 17.16
N GLU A 19 -4.50 5.18 16.96
CA GLU A 19 -5.94 5.31 17.13
C GLU A 19 -6.53 4.09 17.82
N ILE A 20 -7.58 4.30 18.61
CA ILE A 20 -8.41 3.21 19.14
C ILE A 20 -9.32 2.76 18.00
N VAL A 21 -9.09 1.54 17.52
CA VAL A 21 -9.82 0.93 16.41
C VAL A 21 -11.15 0.37 16.90
N MET A 22 -11.16 -0.21 18.09
CA MET A 22 -12.34 -0.75 18.74
C MET A 22 -12.11 -0.79 20.25
N ASP A 23 -13.17 -0.59 21.03
CA ASP A 23 -13.18 -0.83 22.46
C ASP A 23 -14.34 -1.74 22.89
N GLN A 24 -14.15 -2.45 23.99
CA GLN A 24 -15.20 -3.29 24.56
C GLN A 24 -15.09 -3.34 26.07
N VAL A 25 -16.24 -3.24 26.75
CA VAL A 25 -16.32 -3.31 28.21
C VAL A 25 -16.59 -4.74 28.66
N PHE A 26 -15.80 -5.19 29.65
CA PHE A 26 -16.04 -6.44 30.36
C PHE A 26 -16.26 -6.14 31.83
N ALA A 27 -17.33 -6.69 32.42
CA ALA A 27 -17.69 -6.42 33.81
C ALA A 27 -18.04 -7.72 34.53
N ASN A 28 -17.52 -7.87 35.75
CA ASN A 28 -17.92 -8.93 36.66
C ASN A 28 -18.98 -8.39 37.63
N ASN A 29 -20.24 -8.61 37.28
CA ASN A 29 -21.38 -8.21 38.12
C ASN A 29 -21.74 -9.27 39.18
N SER A 30 -20.94 -10.34 39.31
CA SER A 30 -21.18 -11.38 40.31
C SER A 30 -20.53 -11.02 41.65
N SER A 31 -20.84 -11.82 42.68
CA SER A 31 -20.25 -11.71 44.03
C SER A 31 -18.94 -12.50 44.18
N VAL A 32 -18.46 -13.18 43.14
CA VAL A 32 -17.22 -13.99 43.16
C VAL A 32 -16.29 -13.60 42.01
N SER A 33 -14.99 -13.83 42.16
CA SER A 33 -14.02 -13.55 41.09
C SER A 33 -14.25 -14.49 39.90
N GLY A 34 -14.08 -13.98 38.68
CA GLY A 34 -14.32 -14.74 37.44
C GLY A 34 -13.22 -14.53 36.40
N VAL A 35 -12.94 -15.56 35.60
CA VAL A 35 -12.01 -15.47 34.45
C VAL A 35 -12.81 -15.15 33.19
N TYR A 36 -12.46 -14.05 32.54
CA TYR A 36 -13.10 -13.56 31.32
C TYR A 36 -12.13 -13.74 30.14
N ASN A 37 -12.63 -14.27 29.03
CA ASN A 37 -11.88 -14.29 27.78
C ASN A 37 -12.19 -13.03 26.98
N VAL A 38 -11.23 -12.10 26.94
CA VAL A 38 -11.29 -10.85 26.21
C VAL A 38 -10.93 -11.12 24.76
N LYS A 39 -11.94 -11.38 23.94
CA LYS A 39 -11.82 -11.47 22.48
C LYS A 39 -12.21 -10.12 21.89
N ILE A 40 -11.26 -9.45 21.26
CA ILE A 40 -11.49 -8.20 20.55
C ILE A 40 -10.80 -8.29 19.19
N SER A 41 -11.56 -8.01 18.14
CA SER A 41 -11.07 -7.97 16.77
C SER A 41 -11.93 -7.04 15.92
N GLN A 42 -11.28 -6.41 14.94
CA GLN A 42 -11.93 -5.49 14.01
C GLN A 42 -11.30 -5.65 12.63
N SER A 43 -12.17 -5.74 11.61
CA SER A 43 -11.75 -5.69 10.21
C SER A 43 -11.53 -4.23 9.80
N VAL A 44 -10.35 -3.94 9.29
CA VAL A 44 -9.96 -2.62 8.74
C VAL A 44 -9.43 -2.78 7.33
N GLN A 45 -9.30 -1.68 6.59
CA GLN A 45 -8.92 -1.70 5.19
C GLN A 45 -7.60 -0.97 4.96
N ASN A 46 -6.64 -1.67 4.38
CA ASN A 46 -5.47 -1.05 3.77
C ASN A 46 -5.82 -0.67 2.33
N THR A 47 -5.34 0.48 1.87
CA THR A 47 -5.65 1.04 0.56
C THR A 47 -4.39 1.40 -0.21
N VAL A 48 -4.45 1.27 -1.52
CA VAL A 48 -3.43 1.69 -2.47
C VAL A 48 -4.13 2.44 -3.58
N LYS A 49 -3.83 3.72 -3.71
CA LYS A 49 -4.38 4.59 -4.73
C LYS A 49 -3.28 5.15 -5.60
N SER A 50 -3.48 5.21 -6.90
CA SER A 50 -2.56 5.88 -7.81
C SER A 50 -3.20 7.06 -8.52
N SER A 51 -2.37 8.05 -8.85
CA SER A 51 -2.72 9.16 -9.72
C SER A 51 -1.53 9.52 -10.59
N TRP A 52 -1.78 9.96 -11.82
CA TRP A 52 -0.73 10.20 -12.81
C TRP A 52 -0.69 11.67 -13.23
N ASN A 53 0.53 12.18 -13.35
CA ASN A 53 0.85 13.36 -14.14
C ASN A 53 1.57 12.89 -15.42
N THR A 54 0.86 12.93 -16.54
CA THR A 54 1.38 12.48 -17.83
C THR A 54 2.02 13.64 -18.58
N GLY A 55 3.31 13.53 -18.90
CA GLY A 55 4.05 14.59 -19.61
C GLY A 55 3.68 14.76 -21.10
N GLY A 56 2.63 14.09 -21.59
CA GLY A 56 2.19 14.16 -22.98
C GLY A 56 1.13 13.12 -23.34
N LYS A 57 0.72 13.08 -24.62
CA LYS A 57 -0.19 12.06 -25.14
C LYS A 57 0.60 10.82 -25.56
N LEU A 58 0.57 9.78 -24.74
CA LEU A 58 1.16 8.48 -25.04
C LEU A 58 0.12 7.39 -24.77
N SER A 59 0.22 6.26 -25.48
CA SER A 59 -0.48 5.03 -25.08
C SER A 59 0.56 3.94 -25.02
N VAL A 60 0.84 3.44 -23.81
CA VAL A 60 1.73 2.32 -23.59
C VAL A 60 0.84 1.12 -23.25
N GLY A 61 0.95 0.03 -24.00
CA GLY A 61 0.21 -1.21 -23.72
C GLY A 61 0.80 -2.04 -22.57
N GLN A 62 1.85 -1.55 -21.91
CA GLN A 62 2.48 -2.21 -20.77
C GLN A 62 1.70 -1.87 -19.51
N LYS A 63 1.46 -2.89 -18.67
CA LYS A 63 0.89 -2.71 -17.34
C LYS A 63 2.01 -2.49 -16.33
N VAL A 64 1.77 -1.62 -15.35
CA VAL A 64 2.65 -1.37 -14.23
C VAL A 64 2.15 -2.17 -13.05
N GLN A 65 3.01 -2.99 -12.44
CA GLN A 65 2.69 -3.85 -11.32
C GLN A 65 3.48 -3.47 -10.07
N TYR A 66 2.84 -3.48 -8.92
CA TYR A 66 3.44 -3.23 -7.62
C TYR A 66 3.04 -4.29 -6.61
N GLY A 67 3.99 -4.68 -5.76
CA GLY A 67 3.72 -5.40 -4.52
C GLY A 67 3.99 -4.47 -3.34
N ILE A 68 2.99 -4.31 -2.48
CA ILE A 68 3.12 -3.55 -1.23
C ILE A 68 2.92 -4.53 -0.09
N SER A 69 3.92 -4.66 0.78
CA SER A 69 3.86 -5.51 1.97
C SER A 69 3.70 -4.66 3.22
N PHE A 70 2.78 -5.06 4.10
CA PHE A 70 2.54 -4.45 5.39
C PHE A 70 3.09 -5.36 6.48
N LEU A 71 4.10 -4.88 7.19
CA LEU A 71 4.61 -5.54 8.39
C LEU A 71 3.74 -5.16 9.58
N GLY A 72 3.51 -6.12 10.47
CA GLY A 72 2.83 -5.87 11.73
C GLY A 72 1.33 -5.58 11.59
N THR A 73 0.57 -6.48 10.97
CA THR A 73 -0.90 -6.47 11.03
C THR A 73 -1.51 -7.42 12.08
N GLY A 74 -0.69 -8.25 12.74
CA GLY A 74 -1.08 -9.11 13.87
C GLY A 74 -1.74 -10.43 13.48
N GLY A 75 -2.03 -10.62 12.19
CA GLY A 75 -2.30 -11.93 11.62
C GLY A 75 -0.98 -12.62 11.25
N LYS A 76 -0.92 -13.96 11.40
CA LYS A 76 0.25 -14.82 11.07
C LYS A 76 0.66 -14.82 9.59
N GLY A 77 0.27 -13.83 8.80
CA GLY A 77 0.58 -13.72 7.37
C GLY A 77 0.99 -12.31 6.99
N GLU A 78 2.05 -12.20 6.20
CA GLU A 78 2.41 -10.97 5.49
C GLU A 78 1.17 -10.48 4.71
N SER A 79 0.66 -9.32 5.10
CA SER A 79 -0.43 -8.70 4.34
C SER A 79 0.20 -7.99 3.16
N SER A 80 -0.06 -8.49 1.95
CA SER A 80 0.35 -7.83 0.71
C SER A 80 -0.84 -7.35 -0.11
N ILE A 81 -0.69 -6.20 -0.78
CA ILE A 81 -1.58 -5.73 -1.84
C ILE A 81 -0.77 -5.72 -3.13
N SER A 82 -1.28 -6.41 -4.15
CA SER A 82 -0.82 -6.24 -5.52
C SER A 82 -1.67 -5.18 -6.22
N TYR A 83 -1.01 -4.34 -7.01
CA TYR A 83 -1.66 -3.30 -7.80
C TYR A 83 -1.17 -3.39 -9.24
N GLU A 84 -2.11 -3.43 -10.19
CA GLU A 84 -1.81 -3.49 -11.62
C GLU A 84 -2.64 -2.44 -12.35
N GLN A 85 -1.98 -1.51 -13.04
CA GLN A 85 -2.66 -0.49 -13.86
C GLN A 85 -1.94 -0.14 -15.14
N SER A 86 -2.68 0.43 -16.09
CA SER A 86 -2.11 0.97 -17.33
C SER A 86 -1.55 2.37 -17.10
N TRP A 87 -0.50 2.73 -17.82
CA TRP A 87 0.08 4.07 -17.77
C TRP A 87 -0.98 5.16 -17.98
N GLY A 88 -0.92 6.21 -17.16
CA GLY A 88 -1.81 7.37 -17.26
C GLY A 88 -3.24 7.12 -16.78
N ILE A 89 -3.55 5.91 -16.31
CA ILE A 89 -4.81 5.57 -15.66
C ILE A 89 -4.50 5.45 -14.17
N GLY A 90 -5.22 6.22 -13.36
CA GLY A 90 -5.20 6.08 -11.91
C GLY A 90 -6.30 5.14 -11.42
N GLY A 91 -6.29 4.86 -10.13
CA GLY A 91 -7.39 4.15 -9.47
C GLY A 91 -7.01 3.65 -8.10
N GLU A 92 -7.87 2.81 -7.52
CA GLU A 92 -7.76 2.42 -6.12
C GLU A 92 -7.94 0.92 -6.00
N ASN A 93 -7.11 0.30 -5.18
CA ASN A 93 -7.27 -1.07 -4.72
C ASN A 93 -7.20 -1.09 -3.19
N SER A 94 -7.83 -2.09 -2.59
CA SER A 94 -7.94 -2.17 -1.15
C SER A 94 -7.95 -3.62 -0.68
N LYS A 95 -7.46 -3.87 0.52
CA LYS A 95 -7.49 -5.19 1.15
C LYS A 95 -7.91 -5.06 2.59
N THR A 96 -8.93 -5.83 2.94
CA THR A 96 -9.38 -5.97 4.32
C THR A 96 -8.39 -6.84 5.08
N ILE A 97 -7.97 -6.37 6.24
CA ILE A 97 -7.18 -7.12 7.22
C ILE A 97 -7.96 -7.15 8.54
N THR A 98 -7.79 -8.21 9.31
CA THR A 98 -8.37 -8.32 10.65
C THR A 98 -7.31 -7.99 11.67
N LEU A 99 -7.56 -6.97 12.49
CA LEU A 99 -6.75 -6.65 13.66
C LEU A 99 -7.37 -7.31 14.89
N GLY A 100 -6.55 -7.87 15.77
CA GLY A 100 -7.01 -8.46 17.04
C GLY A 100 -6.52 -9.89 17.25
N THR A 101 -7.13 -10.59 18.21
CA THR A 101 -6.84 -12.00 18.50
C THR A 101 -8.12 -12.83 18.47
N GLU A 102 -8.11 -13.94 17.73
CA GLU A 102 -9.22 -14.90 17.73
C GLU A 102 -9.28 -15.75 19.01
N SER A 103 -8.10 -16.03 19.58
CA SER A 103 -7.96 -16.82 20.81
C SER A 103 -8.41 -16.02 22.04
N GLY A 104 -8.27 -14.69 21.99
CA GLY A 104 -8.56 -13.80 23.10
C GLY A 104 -7.51 -13.85 24.21
N VAL A 105 -7.63 -12.93 25.16
CA VAL A 105 -6.75 -12.82 26.32
C VAL A 105 -7.55 -13.14 27.59
N GLN A 106 -7.03 -13.98 28.47
CA GLN A 106 -7.68 -14.29 29.74
C GLN A 106 -7.37 -13.22 30.81
N VAL A 107 -8.42 -12.75 31.49
CA VAL A 107 -8.33 -11.76 32.57
C VAL A 107 -9.21 -12.18 33.73
N THR A 108 -8.67 -12.18 34.94
CA THR A 108 -9.46 -12.38 36.16
C THR A 108 -10.01 -11.05 36.64
N LEU A 109 -11.33 -10.96 36.79
CA LEU A 109 -12.02 -9.78 37.32
C LEU A 109 -12.56 -10.07 38.72
N GLN A 110 -12.29 -9.16 39.66
CA GLN A 110 -12.87 -9.23 41.00
C GLN A 110 -14.37 -8.87 40.99
N PRO A 111 -15.14 -9.26 42.02
CA PRO A 111 -16.54 -8.86 42.15
C PRO A 111 -16.72 -7.35 41.98
N GLY A 112 -17.62 -6.94 41.09
CA GLY A 112 -17.91 -5.53 40.80
C GLY A 112 -16.83 -4.78 40.00
N GLN A 113 -15.77 -5.45 39.54
CA GLN A 113 -14.74 -4.85 38.69
C GLN A 113 -15.19 -4.82 37.23
N ALA A 114 -14.84 -3.74 36.53
CA ALA A 114 -15.04 -3.62 35.10
C ALA A 114 -13.79 -3.07 34.43
N ILE A 115 -13.52 -3.56 33.23
CA ILE A 115 -12.36 -3.17 32.42
C ILE A 115 -12.83 -2.74 31.04
N ILE A 116 -12.01 -1.94 30.37
CA ILE A 116 -12.12 -1.58 28.97
C ILE A 116 -10.96 -2.26 28.24
N ALA A 117 -11.28 -3.09 27.26
CA ALA A 117 -10.30 -3.62 26.32
C ALA A 117 -10.30 -2.73 25.07
N GLU A 118 -9.17 -2.10 24.79
CA GLU A 118 -8.98 -1.23 23.62
C GLU A 118 -8.07 -1.96 22.63
N LEU A 119 -8.57 -2.19 21.42
CA LEU A 119 -7.75 -2.56 20.27
C LEU A 119 -7.23 -1.25 19.66
N VAL A 120 -5.96 -0.97 19.88
CA VAL A 120 -5.28 0.23 19.39
C VAL A 120 -4.39 -0.16 18.23
N ALA A 121 -4.35 0.62 17.16
CA ALA A 121 -3.38 0.44 16.07
C ALA A 121 -2.89 1.80 15.57
N SER A 122 -1.73 1.81 14.93
CA SER A 122 -1.23 2.98 14.22
C SER A 122 -1.82 3.04 12.82
N ARG A 123 -2.67 4.03 12.56
CA ARG A 123 -3.16 4.34 11.23
C ARG A 123 -2.17 5.26 10.54
N GLY A 124 -1.69 4.83 9.37
CA GLY A 124 -0.67 5.52 8.62
C GLY A 124 -1.08 5.84 7.19
N THR A 125 -0.45 6.87 6.65
CA THR A 125 -0.49 7.22 5.23
C THR A 125 0.92 7.41 4.71
N MET A 126 1.22 6.85 3.54
CA MET A 126 2.49 7.07 2.84
C MET A 126 2.20 7.49 1.41
N ARG A 127 2.89 8.53 0.94
CA ARG A 127 2.81 9.00 -0.45
C ARG A 127 4.16 8.80 -1.10
N VAL A 128 4.19 8.03 -2.18
CA VAL A 128 5.41 7.74 -2.95
C VAL A 128 5.22 8.29 -4.35
N GLN A 129 6.20 9.03 -4.85
CA GLN A 129 6.27 9.40 -6.25
C GLN A 129 7.22 8.48 -6.98
N VAL A 130 6.78 7.92 -8.11
CA VAL A 130 7.60 7.19 -9.06
C VAL A 130 7.64 7.96 -10.36
N ASP A 131 8.84 8.30 -10.81
CA ASP A 131 9.06 8.93 -12.10
C ASP A 131 9.39 7.87 -13.15
N TYR A 132 8.74 8.00 -14.30
CA TYR A 132 8.83 7.08 -15.42
C TYR A 132 9.39 7.78 -16.64
N ARG A 133 10.25 7.09 -17.37
CA ARG A 133 10.70 7.51 -18.70
C ARG A 133 10.07 6.63 -19.76
N ALA A 134 9.32 7.26 -20.65
CA ALA A 134 8.81 6.62 -21.85
C ALA A 134 9.71 6.91 -23.06
N SER A 135 9.95 5.89 -23.91
CA SER A 135 10.71 6.05 -25.15
C SER A 135 10.18 5.18 -26.30
N LEU A 136 10.46 5.59 -27.53
CA LEU A 136 10.10 4.88 -28.74
C LEU A 136 11.36 4.30 -29.42
N SER A 137 11.31 3.02 -29.76
CA SER A 137 12.35 2.32 -30.52
C SER A 137 11.74 1.57 -31.71
N GLY A 138 12.58 1.13 -32.64
CA GLY A 138 12.16 0.39 -33.84
C GLY A 138 12.55 1.10 -35.13
N GLN A 139 11.87 0.72 -36.21
CA GLN A 139 12.20 1.13 -37.58
C GLN A 139 10.96 1.77 -38.23
N SER A 140 11.17 2.80 -39.04
CA SER A 140 10.20 3.29 -40.02
C SER A 140 10.54 2.68 -41.37
N ALA A 141 9.56 2.04 -42.00
CA ALA A 141 9.71 1.60 -43.38
C ALA A 141 9.44 2.79 -44.30
N VAL A 142 10.38 3.10 -45.18
CA VAL A 142 10.25 4.15 -46.19
C VAL A 142 10.40 3.58 -47.59
N ASN A 143 9.73 4.21 -48.55
CA ASN A 143 9.83 3.90 -49.97
C ASN A 143 10.30 5.16 -50.72
N TYR A 144 11.45 5.09 -51.38
CA TYR A 144 12.01 6.17 -52.19
C TYR A 144 11.63 6.02 -53.66
N ASN A 145 11.23 7.11 -54.30
CA ASN A 145 11.04 7.20 -55.75
C ASN A 145 11.62 8.52 -56.29
N PRO A 146 12.72 8.52 -57.08
CA PRO A 146 13.48 7.35 -57.57
C PRO A 146 14.27 6.63 -56.47
N VAL A 147 14.94 5.52 -56.80
CA VAL A 147 15.71 4.71 -55.83
C VAL A 147 16.76 5.53 -55.08
N TYR A 148 16.96 5.22 -53.80
CA TYR A 148 18.05 5.75 -52.99
C TYR A 148 19.10 4.66 -52.79
N LYS A 149 20.33 4.89 -53.27
CA LYS A 149 21.43 3.89 -53.27
C LYS A 149 20.96 2.53 -53.81
N ASP A 150 20.39 2.54 -55.01
CA ASP A 150 19.91 1.36 -55.75
C ASP A 150 18.77 0.55 -55.09
N HIS A 151 18.14 1.07 -54.03
CA HIS A 151 17.02 0.42 -53.35
C HIS A 151 15.81 1.35 -53.14
N HIS A 152 14.60 0.81 -53.34
CA HIS A 152 13.34 1.49 -53.03
C HIS A 152 13.02 1.47 -51.53
N PHE A 153 13.23 0.34 -50.85
CA PHE A 153 12.77 0.13 -49.48
C PHE A 153 13.91 0.19 -48.48
N TRP A 154 13.74 1.00 -47.44
CA TRP A 154 14.70 1.12 -46.34
C TRP A 154 14.00 1.06 -44.99
N GLY A 155 14.68 0.47 -44.02
CA GLY A 155 14.35 0.58 -42.61
C GLY A 155 15.20 1.68 -41.97
N LEU A 156 14.54 2.70 -41.43
CA LEU A 156 15.21 3.81 -40.75
C LEU A 156 14.95 3.72 -39.24
N PRO A 157 15.99 3.69 -38.38
CA PRO A 157 15.79 3.69 -36.95
C PRO A 157 15.01 4.94 -36.50
N ILE A 158 13.91 4.74 -35.79
CA ILE A 158 13.06 5.84 -35.30
C ILE A 158 13.87 6.80 -34.41
N THR A 159 14.79 6.27 -33.61
CA THR A 159 15.69 7.07 -32.76
C THR A 159 16.56 8.03 -33.59
N GLN A 160 17.02 7.60 -34.77
CA GLN A 160 17.80 8.45 -35.68
C GLN A 160 16.90 9.47 -36.38
N ILE A 161 15.73 9.06 -36.86
CA ILE A 161 14.74 10.00 -37.46
C ILE A 161 14.41 11.11 -36.48
N MET A 162 14.04 10.77 -35.24
CA MET A 162 13.68 11.75 -34.21
C MET A 162 14.86 12.68 -33.90
N ARG A 163 16.08 12.14 -33.74
CA ARG A 163 17.28 12.94 -33.48
C ARG A 163 17.58 13.92 -34.62
N SER A 164 17.52 13.47 -35.87
CA SER A 164 17.75 14.30 -37.05
C SER A 164 16.70 15.40 -37.20
N SER A 165 15.48 15.18 -36.70
CA SER A 165 14.39 16.16 -36.70
C SER A 165 14.31 16.99 -35.42
N ASN A 166 15.30 16.92 -34.52
CA ASN A 166 15.31 17.59 -33.22
C ASN A 166 14.06 17.27 -32.34
N ILE A 167 13.52 16.07 -32.48
CA ILE A 167 12.40 15.56 -31.68
C ILE A 167 12.97 14.76 -30.50
N ASN A 168 12.60 15.14 -29.27
CA ASN A 168 13.02 14.41 -28.09
C ASN A 168 12.34 13.04 -28.03
N ASN A 169 13.12 11.97 -27.80
CA ASN A 169 12.63 10.59 -27.67
C ASN A 169 12.46 10.17 -26.20
N ALA A 170 12.11 11.11 -25.34
CA ALA A 170 11.85 10.86 -23.94
C ALA A 170 10.70 11.73 -23.45
N ILE A 171 9.69 11.09 -22.88
CA ILE A 171 8.63 11.75 -22.11
C ILE A 171 8.78 11.27 -20.68
N VAL A 172 8.78 12.21 -19.73
CA VAL A 172 8.76 11.92 -18.31
C VAL A 172 7.32 11.98 -17.82
N SER A 173 6.91 11.00 -17.04
CA SER A 173 5.62 10.98 -16.34
C SER A 173 5.86 10.67 -14.88
N SER A 174 4.98 11.15 -14.01
CA SER A 174 5.05 10.88 -12.58
C SER A 174 3.79 10.19 -12.12
N GLU A 175 3.93 9.14 -11.32
CA GLU A 175 2.83 8.50 -10.60
C GLU A 175 2.98 8.79 -9.11
N ILE A 176 1.90 9.25 -8.48
CA ILE A 176 1.79 9.36 -7.04
C ILE A 176 0.98 8.16 -6.55
N ILE A 177 1.60 7.34 -5.72
CA ILE A 177 1.00 6.20 -5.03
C ILE A 177 0.74 6.59 -3.59
N GLU A 178 -0.52 6.57 -3.17
CA GLU A 178 -0.98 6.83 -1.81
C GLU A 178 -1.36 5.51 -1.15
N ILE A 179 -0.73 5.22 -0.02
CA ILE A 179 -0.85 3.96 0.71
C ILE A 179 -1.46 4.27 2.07
N GLY A 180 -2.68 3.80 2.32
CA GLY A 180 -3.31 3.80 3.63
C GLY A 180 -3.08 2.46 4.31
N PHE A 181 -2.60 2.46 5.55
CA PHE A 181 -2.28 1.23 6.26
C PHE A 181 -2.55 1.30 7.75
N TYR A 182 -2.77 0.12 8.34
CA TYR A 182 -2.75 -0.09 9.78
C TYR A 182 -1.55 -0.96 10.15
N ALA A 183 -0.83 -0.56 11.19
CA ALA A 183 0.31 -1.29 11.75
C ALA A 183 0.31 -1.14 13.28
N ASN A 184 1.20 -1.83 13.99
CA ASN A 184 1.43 -1.60 15.43
C ASN A 184 0.15 -1.73 16.30
N SER A 185 -0.79 -2.61 15.89
CA SER A 185 -1.90 -3.15 16.67
C SER A 185 -1.54 -3.83 18.02
N GLN A 186 -2.23 -3.42 19.07
CA GLN A 186 -2.08 -3.89 20.44
C GLN A 186 -3.43 -3.92 21.14
N ILE A 187 -3.55 -4.74 22.18
CA ILE A 187 -4.70 -4.72 23.08
C ILE A 187 -4.27 -4.11 24.40
N ILE A 188 -4.90 -3.01 24.79
CA ILE A 188 -4.69 -2.34 26.06
C ILE A 188 -5.88 -2.62 26.97
N LEU A 189 -5.63 -3.13 28.17
CA LEU A 189 -6.64 -3.31 29.19
C LEU A 189 -6.55 -2.19 30.22
N ARG A 190 -7.65 -1.45 30.39
CA ARG A 190 -7.78 -0.34 31.33
C ARG A 190 -8.82 -0.64 32.39
N ASP A 191 -8.59 -0.21 33.62
CA ASP A 191 -9.63 -0.21 34.63
C ASP A 191 -10.70 0.83 34.25
N LYS A 192 -11.97 0.44 34.26
CA LYS A 192 -13.07 1.31 33.80
C LYS A 192 -13.27 2.54 34.71
N LYS A 193 -12.89 2.45 35.99
CA LYS A 193 -13.08 3.53 36.96
C LYS A 193 -11.93 4.53 36.92
N THR A 194 -10.69 4.06 36.85
CA THR A 194 -9.50 4.93 36.91
C THR A 194 -8.98 5.33 35.53
N GLY A 195 -9.29 4.56 34.50
CA GLY A 195 -8.70 4.72 33.15
C GLY A 195 -7.25 4.25 33.06
N GLU A 196 -6.66 3.78 34.16
CA GLU A 196 -5.28 3.31 34.20
C GLU A 196 -5.15 2.00 33.43
N SER A 197 -4.16 1.95 32.53
CA SER A 197 -3.77 0.72 31.85
C SER A 197 -3.02 -0.18 32.81
N PHE A 198 -3.44 -1.43 32.93
CA PHE A 198 -2.77 -2.41 33.80
C PHE A 198 -2.19 -3.60 33.02
N ARG A 199 -2.57 -3.78 31.74
CA ARG A 199 -1.91 -4.72 30.82
C ARG A 199 -1.96 -4.22 29.38
N THR A 200 -0.91 -4.54 28.62
CA THR A 200 -0.84 -4.34 27.18
C THR A 200 -0.37 -5.64 26.52
N PHE A 201 -0.98 -6.01 25.41
CA PHE A 201 -0.63 -7.18 24.60
C PHE A 201 -0.29 -6.70 23.20
N ASN A 202 0.99 -6.79 22.82
CA ASN A 202 1.41 -6.54 21.45
C ASN A 202 0.93 -7.70 20.58
N LEU A 203 0.32 -7.39 19.44
CA LEU A 203 -0.12 -8.43 18.50
C LEU A 203 0.99 -8.83 17.50
N PHE A 204 2.24 -8.37 17.71
CA PHE A 204 3.38 -8.58 16.80
C PHE A 204 4.42 -9.59 17.25
N ASP A 205 4.45 -9.94 18.54
CA ASP A 205 5.50 -10.76 19.10
C ASP A 205 5.09 -12.24 19.08
N GLU A 206 5.11 -12.85 17.89
CA GLU A 206 5.28 -14.31 17.73
C GLU A 206 6.33 -14.63 16.64
N HIS A 207 7.47 -13.94 16.70
CA HIS A 207 8.73 -14.43 16.14
C HIS A 207 9.73 -14.66 17.27
N THR A 208 9.47 -15.68 18.08
CA THR A 208 10.50 -16.41 18.83
C THR A 208 10.22 -17.90 18.64
N ASP A 209 10.82 -18.43 17.57
CA ASP A 209 11.65 -19.66 17.50
C ASP A 209 11.57 -20.33 16.13
#